data_AF-A0A0L1KPN3-F1
#
_entry.id   AF-A0A0L1KPN3-F1
#
_cell.length_a   1.000
_cell.length_b   1.000
_cell.length_c   1.000
_cell.angle_alpha   90.00
_cell.angle_beta   90.00
_cell.angle_gamma   90.00
#
_symmetry.space_group_name_H-M   'P 1'
#
loop_
_entity.id
_entity.type
_entity.pdbx_description
1 polymer ?
#
loop_
_entity_poly.entity_id
_entity_poly.type
_entity_poly.pdbx_seq_one_letter_code
_entity_poly.pdbx_strand_id
1 'polypeptide(L)'
;MLKKYRSTTASSMGLSLAFDMATHKGISYMAIRCRVESDGKVVDYYLLATSIRKKHIDQEMHKRLTTLLNGLLPNWKEKLIGCSTDDAQSMTGNVKGVVTRISQDITGGFIRTWCGLHQLDLAIKHNIDKFLPREFIQQLTKLISYLRKQRNFISDMRKMRPDYCKTRWVSLHRVSKWLMDNKVSVTQNLISTSSQYAPSAQWWFLLCKYA
;
A
#
# COMPACT_ATOMS: atom_id res chain seq x y z
N MET A 1 20.17 16.80 2.14
CA MET A 1 18.71 16.58 2.11
C MET A 1 17.94 17.68 2.84
N LEU A 2 18.13 17.88 4.16
CA LEU A 2 17.35 18.86 4.96
C LEU A 2 17.47 20.32 4.50
N LYS A 3 18.67 20.79 4.10
CA LYS A 3 18.85 22.15 3.54
C LYS A 3 18.03 22.36 2.26
N LYS A 4 18.03 21.36 1.36
CA LYS A 4 17.26 21.38 0.12
C LYS A 4 15.75 21.38 0.40
N TYR A 5 15.30 20.53 1.33
CA TYR A 5 13.91 20.54 1.80
C TYR A 5 13.50 21.94 2.26
N ARG A 6 14.24 22.52 3.22
CA ARG A 6 13.96 23.86 3.77
C ARG A 6 13.92 24.93 2.69
N SER A 7 14.88 24.93 1.77
CA SER A 7 14.92 25.88 0.67
C SER A 7 13.67 25.77 -0.22
N THR A 8 13.31 24.54 -0.61
CA THR A 8 12.19 24.28 -1.52
C THR A 8 10.84 24.59 -0.86
N THR A 9 10.67 24.21 0.41
CA THR A 9 9.43 24.46 1.13
C THR A 9 9.27 25.92 1.57
N ALA A 10 10.38 26.64 1.78
CA ALA A 10 10.35 28.07 2.04
C ALA A 10 9.91 28.87 0.82
N SER A 11 10.36 28.50 -0.39
CA SER A 11 9.97 29.17 -1.64
C SER A 11 8.59 28.75 -2.16
N SER A 12 8.13 27.54 -1.84
CA SER A 12 6.82 27.07 -2.30
C SER A 12 5.66 27.85 -1.66
N MET A 13 4.62 28.12 -2.45
CA MET A 13 3.35 28.67 -1.99
C MET A 13 2.50 27.66 -1.21
N GLY A 14 2.72 26.36 -1.39
CA GLY A 14 1.91 25.33 -0.77
C GLY A 14 2.61 23.98 -0.65
N LEU A 15 2.13 23.16 0.28
CA LEU A 15 2.60 21.79 0.45
C LEU A 15 1.43 20.85 0.73
N SER A 16 1.58 19.60 0.33
CA SER A 16 0.64 18.52 0.65
C SER A 16 1.34 17.37 1.35
N LEU A 17 0.63 16.71 2.26
CA LEU A 17 1.14 15.54 2.98
C LEU A 17 0.53 14.26 2.42
N ALA A 18 1.35 13.23 2.23
CA ALA A 18 0.87 11.89 1.92
C ALA A 18 1.22 10.95 3.06
N PHE A 19 0.19 10.29 3.59
CA PHE A 19 0.34 9.31 4.66
C PHE A 19 0.20 7.91 4.07
N ASP A 20 1.11 7.04 4.47
CA ASP A 20 1.05 5.61 4.16
C ASP A 20 1.23 4.81 5.45
N MET A 21 0.45 3.75 5.60
CA MET A 21 0.47 2.89 6.77
C MET A 21 0.56 1.43 6.40
N ALA A 22 1.40 0.71 7.12
CA ALA A 22 1.55 -0.73 6.98
C ALA A 22 1.63 -1.38 8.35
N THR A 23 1.16 -2.62 8.46
CA THR A 23 1.36 -3.43 9.65
C THR A 23 2.29 -4.58 9.32
N HIS A 24 3.39 -4.71 10.07
CA HIS A 24 4.33 -5.82 9.96
C HIS A 24 4.53 -6.48 11.32
N LYS A 25 4.28 -7.80 11.39
CA LYS A 25 4.41 -8.60 12.63
C LYS A 25 3.70 -7.98 13.86
N GLY A 26 2.51 -7.43 13.64
CA GLY A 26 1.70 -6.82 14.69
C GLY A 26 2.08 -5.38 15.09
N ILE A 27 3.16 -4.84 14.52
CA ILE A 27 3.58 -3.45 14.69
C ILE A 27 3.09 -2.63 13.51
N SER A 28 2.39 -1.53 13.80
CA SER A 28 1.98 -0.56 12.78
C SER A 28 3.11 0.43 12.53
N TYR A 29 3.38 0.70 11.27
CA TYR A 29 4.34 1.68 10.79
C TYR A 29 3.60 2.73 9.99
N MET A 30 4.01 3.97 10.16
CA MET A 30 3.56 5.11 9.37
C MET A 30 4.75 5.70 8.64
N ALA A 31 4.51 6.00 7.37
CA ALA A 31 5.36 6.83 6.54
C ALA A 31 4.63 8.15 6.22
N ILE A 32 5.36 9.26 6.30
CA ILE A 32 4.86 10.59 5.94
C ILE A 32 5.75 11.14 4.85
N ARG A 33 5.12 11.60 3.76
CA ARG A 33 5.77 12.27 2.65
C ARG A 33 5.22 13.68 2.53
N CYS A 34 6.07 14.63 2.17
CA CYS A 34 5.70 16.01 1.89
C CYS A 34 5.96 16.29 0.42
N ARG A 35 4.96 16.81 -0.28
CA ARG A 35 5.04 17.16 -1.69
C ARG A 35 4.88 18.66 -1.83
N VAL A 36 5.81 19.26 -2.56
CA VAL A 36 5.81 20.70 -2.88
C VAL A 36 6.05 20.90 -4.35
N GLU A 37 5.56 22.01 -4.88
CA GLU A 37 5.91 22.48 -6.20
C GLU A 37 7.24 23.25 -6.12
N SER A 38 8.11 23.04 -7.12
CA SER A 38 9.35 23.77 -7.34
C SER A 38 9.68 23.72 -8.83
N ASP A 39 9.84 24.88 -9.44
CA ASP A 39 10.26 25.03 -10.84
C ASP A 39 9.39 24.24 -11.84
N GLY A 40 8.06 24.29 -11.64
CA GLY A 40 7.05 23.59 -12.44
C GLY A 40 6.98 22.08 -12.16
N LYS A 41 7.66 21.58 -11.13
CA LYS A 41 7.73 20.15 -10.80
C LYS A 41 7.26 19.87 -9.38
N VAL A 42 6.57 18.76 -9.21
CA VAL A 42 6.24 18.25 -7.87
C VAL A 42 7.44 17.48 -7.33
N VAL A 43 8.03 17.99 -6.26
CA VAL A 43 9.12 17.34 -5.51
C VAL A 43 8.53 16.61 -4.31
N ASP A 44 8.85 15.32 -4.17
CA ASP A 44 8.35 14.47 -3.09
C ASP A 44 9.49 14.14 -2.11
N TYR A 45 9.31 14.55 -0.85
CA TYR A 45 10.24 14.35 0.25
C TYR A 45 9.71 13.34 1.26
N TYR A 46 10.51 12.32 1.57
CA TYR A 46 10.23 11.42 2.68
C TYR A 46 10.59 12.08 4.01
N LEU A 47 9.60 12.34 4.86
CA LEU A 47 9.79 13.08 6.11
C LEU A 47 10.05 12.18 7.31
N LEU A 48 9.24 11.12 7.46
CA LEU A 48 9.25 10.29 8.66
C LEU A 48 8.82 8.86 8.34
N ALA A 49 9.57 7.89 8.86
CA ALA A 49 9.12 6.53 9.10
C ALA A 49 9.09 6.31 10.60
N THR A 50 7.98 5.88 11.18
CA THR A 50 7.97 5.51 12.60
C THR A 50 6.99 4.38 12.87
N SER A 51 7.36 3.51 13.81
CA SER A 51 6.40 2.58 14.41
C SER A 51 5.47 3.34 15.34
N ILE A 52 4.22 2.90 15.43
CA ILE A 52 3.18 3.51 16.26
C ILE A 52 2.49 2.41 17.05
N ARG A 53 2.35 2.64 18.36
CA ARG A 53 1.65 1.70 19.24
C ARG A 53 0.15 1.88 19.03
N LYS A 54 -0.62 0.79 19.07
CA LYS A 54 -2.04 0.79 18.69
C LYS A 54 -2.96 1.67 19.55
N LYS A 55 -2.52 2.13 20.73
CA LYS A 55 -3.29 3.04 21.58
C LYS A 55 -3.03 4.49 21.16
N HIS A 56 -4.08 5.24 20.85
CA HIS A 56 -4.04 6.68 20.50
C HIS A 56 -3.20 7.03 19.26
N ILE A 57 -3.29 6.16 18.25
CA ILE A 57 -2.65 6.29 16.94
C ILE A 57 -2.76 7.72 16.40
N ASP A 58 -3.96 8.32 16.42
CA ASP A 58 -4.23 9.64 15.89
C ASP A 58 -3.49 10.79 16.60
N GLN A 59 -3.49 10.78 17.94
CA GLN A 59 -2.85 11.81 18.75
C GLN A 59 -1.34 11.71 18.67
N GLU A 60 -0.81 10.48 18.74
CA GLU A 60 0.63 10.26 18.68
C GLU A 60 1.19 10.67 17.31
N MET A 61 0.48 10.34 16.23
CA MET A 61 0.82 10.75 14.87
C MET A 61 0.82 12.26 14.71
N HIS A 62 -0.27 12.90 15.12
CA HIS A 62 -0.41 14.34 15.04
C HIS A 62 0.71 15.04 15.82
N LYS A 63 0.98 14.64 17.06
CA LYS A 63 2.07 15.19 17.87
C LYS A 63 3.43 15.05 17.20
N ARG A 64 3.76 13.86 16.68
CA ARG A 64 5.05 13.59 16.00
C ARG A 64 5.19 14.44 14.74
N LEU A 65 4.13 14.53 13.94
CA LEU A 65 4.10 15.36 12.74
C LEU A 65 4.30 16.84 13.09
N THR A 66 3.53 17.38 14.02
CA THR A 66 3.59 18.80 14.38
C THR A 66 4.94 19.16 14.98
N THR A 67 5.53 18.28 15.79
CA THR A 67 6.90 18.47 16.30
C THR A 67 7.92 18.54 15.17
N LEU A 68 7.83 17.62 14.21
CA LEU A 68 8.72 17.58 13.05
C LEU A 68 8.56 18.83 12.17
N LEU A 69 7.33 19.18 11.82
CA LEU A 69 7.05 20.32 10.95
C LEU A 69 7.40 21.64 11.63
N ASN A 70 7.13 21.83 12.92
CA ASN A 70 7.55 23.03 13.66
C ASN A 70 9.08 23.22 13.62
N GLY A 71 9.86 22.14 13.66
CA GLY A 71 11.33 22.22 13.56
C GLY A 71 11.87 22.37 12.13
N LEU A 72 11.10 21.97 11.11
CA LEU A 72 11.53 22.00 9.71
C LEU A 72 11.02 23.22 8.93
N LEU A 73 9.77 23.64 9.20
CA LEU A 73 9.04 24.69 8.51
C LEU A 73 8.01 25.31 9.50
N PRO A 74 8.39 26.27 10.35
CA PRO A 74 7.52 26.81 11.40
C PRO A 74 6.16 27.34 10.91
N ASN A 75 6.09 27.86 9.69
CA ASN A 75 4.87 28.36 9.05
C ASN A 75 4.11 27.30 8.22
N TRP A 76 4.34 26.01 8.46
CA TRP A 76 3.69 24.94 7.71
C TRP A 76 2.16 25.00 7.73
N LYS A 77 1.56 25.53 8.81
CA LYS A 77 0.10 25.66 8.97
C LYS A 77 -0.54 26.59 7.94
N GLU A 78 0.19 27.60 7.49
CA GLU A 78 -0.27 28.54 6.46
C GLU A 78 -0.08 27.97 5.04
N LYS A 79 0.91 27.07 4.88
CA LYS A 79 1.29 26.50 3.57
C LYS A 79 0.61 25.16 3.28
N LEU A 80 0.09 24.47 4.28
CA LEU A 80 -0.48 23.14 4.11
C LEU A 80 -1.85 23.24 3.44
N ILE A 81 -1.91 22.84 2.16
CA ILE A 81 -3.13 22.91 1.35
C ILE A 81 -4.00 21.65 1.46
N GLY A 82 -3.44 20.53 1.93
CA GLY A 82 -4.17 19.27 1.98
C GLY A 82 -3.32 18.05 2.28
N CYS A 83 -4.00 16.90 2.36
CA CYS A 83 -3.32 15.62 2.48
C CYS A 83 -4.03 14.46 1.76
N SER A 84 -3.29 13.37 1.56
CA SER A 84 -3.79 12.11 1.00
C SER A 84 -3.65 10.96 1.99
N THR A 85 -4.71 10.17 2.16
CA THR A 85 -4.72 8.97 3.03
C THR A 85 -5.48 7.83 2.38
N ASP A 86 -5.34 6.61 2.91
CA ASP A 86 -6.05 5.40 2.46
C ASP A 86 -7.48 5.27 3.02
N ASP A 87 -7.99 6.29 3.70
CA ASP A 87 -9.30 6.29 4.39
C ASP A 87 -9.43 5.27 5.52
N ALA A 88 -8.30 4.78 6.07
CA ALA A 88 -8.35 4.05 7.32
C ALA A 88 -9.00 4.91 8.42
N GLN A 89 -9.86 4.33 9.26
CA GLN A 89 -10.62 5.06 10.27
C GLN A 89 -9.74 5.90 11.22
N SER A 90 -8.53 5.43 11.54
CA SER A 90 -7.55 6.18 12.35
C SER A 90 -6.95 7.40 11.62
N MET A 91 -7.03 7.43 10.30
CA MET A 91 -6.54 8.52 9.45
C MET A 91 -7.65 9.56 9.20
N THR A 92 -8.85 9.12 8.80
CA THR A 92 -9.90 10.01 8.27
C THR A 92 -11.09 10.25 9.20
N GLY A 93 -11.17 9.56 10.35
CA GLY A 93 -12.31 9.67 11.27
C GLY A 93 -12.73 11.12 11.56
N ASN A 94 -14.04 11.39 11.47
CA ASN A 94 -14.64 12.73 11.54
C ASN A 94 -14.28 13.55 12.79
N VAL A 95 -13.92 12.89 13.90
CA VAL A 95 -13.58 13.56 15.18
C VAL A 95 -12.17 13.22 15.67
N LYS A 96 -11.67 12.01 15.34
CA LYS A 96 -10.43 11.46 15.91
C LYS A 96 -9.40 11.05 14.85
N GLY A 97 -9.61 11.37 13.58
CA GLY A 97 -8.62 11.09 12.53
C GLY A 97 -7.45 12.06 12.59
N VAL A 98 -6.24 11.58 12.25
CA VAL A 98 -5.05 12.44 12.08
C VAL A 98 -5.33 13.62 11.15
N VAL A 99 -6.02 13.35 10.04
CA VAL A 99 -6.37 14.35 9.02
C VAL A 99 -7.29 15.42 9.60
N THR A 100 -8.22 15.03 10.48
CA THR A 100 -9.11 15.96 11.16
C THR A 100 -8.35 16.87 12.10
N ARG A 101 -7.43 16.32 12.90
CA ARG A 101 -6.57 17.12 13.80
C ARG A 101 -5.70 18.11 13.03
N ILE A 102 -5.12 17.66 11.91
CA ILE A 102 -4.35 18.52 11.02
C ILE A 102 -5.22 19.65 10.44
N SER A 103 -6.43 19.35 9.97
CA SER A 103 -7.33 20.38 9.44
C SER A 103 -7.74 21.43 10.48
N GLN A 104 -7.77 21.08 11.76
CA GLN A 104 -8.06 22.01 12.87
C GLN A 104 -6.87 22.94 13.19
N ASP A 105 -5.65 22.56 12.79
CA ASP A 105 -4.45 23.39 12.98
C ASP A 105 -4.26 24.44 11.88
N ILE A 106 -4.99 24.32 10.78
CA ILE A 106 -4.78 25.09 9.55
C ILE A 106 -5.76 26.26 9.51
N THR A 107 -5.29 27.40 9.03
CA THR A 107 -6.06 28.65 8.97
C THR A 107 -6.83 28.83 7.66
N GLY A 108 -6.43 28.13 6.59
CA GLY A 108 -7.06 28.19 5.27
C GLY A 108 -7.88 26.95 4.90
N GLY A 109 -8.34 26.92 3.64
CA GLY A 109 -9.03 25.75 3.08
C GLY A 109 -8.11 24.51 3.05
N PHE A 110 -8.67 23.35 3.37
CA PHE A 110 -7.91 22.11 3.49
C PHE A 110 -8.51 20.98 2.67
N ILE A 111 -7.74 20.49 1.69
CA ILE A 111 -8.18 19.43 0.77
C ILE A 111 -7.85 18.06 1.37
N ARG A 112 -8.87 17.21 1.50
CA ARG A 112 -8.72 15.80 1.85
C ARG A 112 -8.84 14.97 0.59
N THR A 113 -7.79 14.24 0.25
CA THR A 113 -7.79 13.32 -0.89
C THR A 113 -7.75 11.87 -0.41
N TRP A 114 -8.60 11.05 -1.01
CA TRP A 114 -8.57 9.61 -0.78
C TRP A 114 -7.68 8.94 -1.83
N CYS A 115 -6.81 8.04 -1.37
CA CYS A 115 -5.84 7.33 -2.19
C CYS A 115 -6.53 6.58 -3.34
N GLY A 116 -6.29 7.01 -4.58
CA GLY A 116 -6.85 6.38 -5.78
C GLY A 116 -6.45 4.92 -5.94
N LEU A 117 -5.24 4.53 -5.51
CA LEU A 117 -4.82 3.12 -5.52
C LEU A 117 -5.67 2.27 -4.56
N HIS A 118 -6.00 2.80 -3.38
CA HIS A 118 -6.89 2.11 -2.44
C HIS A 118 -8.32 2.05 -2.96
N GLN A 119 -8.83 3.13 -3.56
CA GLN A 119 -10.13 3.13 -4.21
C GLN A 119 -10.21 2.09 -5.32
N LEU A 120 -9.16 1.96 -6.13
CA LEU A 120 -9.09 0.95 -7.18
C LEU A 120 -9.04 -0.46 -6.58
N ASP A 121 -8.25 -0.69 -5.53
CA ASP A 121 -8.23 -1.96 -4.78
C ASP A 121 -9.64 -2.33 -4.28
N LEU A 122 -10.38 -1.37 -3.72
CA LEU A 122 -11.75 -1.57 -3.28
C LEU A 122 -12.68 -1.86 -4.46
N ALA A 123 -12.62 -1.07 -5.54
CA ALA A 123 -13.47 -1.27 -6.71
C ALA A 123 -13.27 -2.67 -7.32
N ILE A 124 -12.03 -3.12 -7.44
CA ILE A 124 -11.71 -4.47 -7.91
C ILE A 124 -12.19 -5.52 -6.92
N LYS A 125 -11.93 -5.35 -5.61
CA LYS A 125 -12.38 -6.31 -4.59
C LYS A 125 -13.90 -6.51 -4.61
N HIS A 126 -14.68 -5.45 -4.77
CA HIS A 126 -16.15 -5.54 -4.81
C HIS A 126 -16.67 -6.16 -6.11
N ASN A 127 -15.88 -6.17 -7.18
CA ASN A 127 -16.29 -6.66 -8.49
C ASN A 127 -15.49 -7.88 -8.96
N ILE A 128 -14.60 -8.46 -8.13
CA ILE A 128 -13.67 -9.50 -8.55
C ILE A 128 -14.40 -10.73 -9.11
N ASP A 129 -15.54 -11.08 -8.51
CA ASP A 129 -16.38 -12.20 -8.92
C ASP A 129 -17.06 -11.98 -10.28
N LYS A 130 -17.13 -10.73 -10.77
CA LYS A 130 -17.61 -10.40 -12.14
C LYS A 130 -16.53 -10.64 -13.19
N PHE A 131 -15.26 -10.54 -12.81
CA PHE A 131 -14.12 -10.67 -13.74
C PHE A 131 -13.49 -12.06 -13.72
N LEU A 132 -13.60 -12.76 -12.58
CA LEU A 132 -12.96 -14.05 -12.35
C LEU A 132 -13.96 -15.02 -11.74
N PRO A 133 -14.09 -16.24 -12.30
CA PRO A 133 -14.91 -17.28 -11.70
C PRO A 133 -14.46 -17.58 -10.27
N ARG A 134 -15.41 -17.83 -9.37
CA ARG A 134 -15.13 -18.10 -7.96
C ARG A 134 -14.22 -19.32 -7.80
N GLU A 135 -14.43 -20.34 -8.63
CA GLU A 135 -13.66 -21.58 -8.70
C GLU A 135 -12.20 -21.29 -9.06
N PHE A 136 -11.97 -20.32 -9.95
CA PHE A 136 -10.63 -19.89 -10.34
C PHE A 136 -9.87 -19.31 -9.13
N ILE A 137 -10.49 -18.39 -8.39
CA ILE A 137 -9.89 -17.78 -7.19
C ILE A 137 -9.68 -18.80 -6.06
N GLN A 138 -10.61 -19.73 -5.89
CA GLN A 138 -10.46 -20.82 -4.92
C GLN A 138 -9.28 -21.71 -5.25
N GLN A 139 -9.16 -22.14 -6.51
CA GLN A 139 -8.04 -22.97 -6.97
C GLN A 139 -6.71 -22.21 -6.84
N LEU A 140 -6.68 -20.92 -7.20
CA LEU A 140 -5.50 -20.06 -7.01
C LEU A 140 -5.06 -20.04 -5.54
N THR A 141 -6.00 -19.80 -4.63
CA THR A 141 -5.72 -19.70 -3.19
C THR A 141 -5.23 -21.03 -2.62
N LYS A 142 -5.83 -22.16 -3.04
CA LYS A 142 -5.41 -23.51 -2.65
C LYS A 142 -3.99 -23.82 -3.13
N LEU A 143 -3.71 -23.57 -4.42
CA LEU A 143 -2.39 -23.77 -5.00
C LEU A 143 -1.32 -22.94 -4.29
N ILE A 144 -1.55 -21.65 -4.09
CA ILE A 144 -0.60 -20.77 -3.38
C ILE A 144 -0.35 -21.28 -1.96
N SER A 145 -1.42 -21.65 -1.24
CA SER A 145 -1.29 -22.17 0.13
C SER A 145 -0.48 -23.46 0.18
N TYR A 146 -0.63 -24.33 -0.83
CA TYR A 146 0.15 -25.55 -0.98
C TYR A 146 1.62 -25.25 -1.25
N LEU A 147 1.92 -24.47 -2.29
CA LEU A 147 3.29 -24.09 -2.66
C LEU A 147 4.01 -23.37 -1.51
N ARG A 148 3.31 -22.54 -0.74
CA ARG A 148 3.87 -21.85 0.44
C ARG A 148 4.32 -22.81 1.54
N LYS A 149 3.81 -24.04 1.61
CA LYS A 149 4.24 -25.07 2.57
C LYS A 149 5.49 -25.83 2.09
N GLN A 150 5.77 -25.84 0.80
CA GLN A 150 6.92 -26.51 0.20
C GLN A 150 8.17 -25.62 0.22
N ARG A 151 8.79 -25.50 1.40
CA ARG A 151 9.93 -24.57 1.61
C ARG A 151 11.13 -24.87 0.71
N ASN A 152 11.44 -26.16 0.49
CA ASN A 152 12.59 -26.56 -0.32
C ASN A 152 12.38 -26.16 -1.79
N PHE A 153 11.24 -26.54 -2.37
CA PHE A 153 10.86 -26.16 -3.74
C PHE A 153 10.91 -24.63 -3.97
N ILE A 154 10.33 -23.85 -3.05
CA ILE A 154 10.36 -22.38 -3.15
C ILE A 154 11.78 -21.82 -2.99
N SER A 155 12.59 -22.41 -2.11
CA SER A 155 13.99 -22.02 -1.92
C SER A 155 14.82 -22.28 -3.19
N ASP A 156 14.63 -23.44 -3.80
CA ASP A 156 15.34 -23.86 -5.01
C ASP A 156 14.99 -22.96 -6.21
N MET A 157 13.76 -22.45 -6.26
CA MET A 157 13.35 -21.51 -7.29
C MET A 157 14.05 -20.14 -7.20
N ARG A 158 14.69 -19.78 -6.08
CA ARG A 158 15.41 -18.50 -5.84
C ARG A 158 14.67 -17.22 -6.27
N LYS A 159 13.35 -17.31 -6.47
CA LYS A 159 12.46 -16.25 -6.95
C LYS A 159 11.47 -15.86 -5.87
N MET A 160 10.81 -14.73 -6.06
CA MET A 160 9.75 -14.22 -5.17
C MET A 160 8.76 -15.31 -4.79
N ARG A 161 8.46 -15.47 -3.49
CA ARG A 161 7.45 -16.42 -3.01
C ARG A 161 6.06 -16.00 -3.53
N PRO A 162 5.25 -16.92 -4.07
CA PRO A 162 3.89 -16.58 -4.48
C PRO A 162 3.07 -16.16 -3.24
N ASP A 163 2.51 -14.95 -3.31
CA ASP A 163 1.65 -14.41 -2.28
C ASP A 163 0.45 -13.71 -2.92
N TYR A 164 -0.74 -14.01 -2.43
CA TYR A 164 -1.98 -13.41 -2.89
C TYR A 164 -2.68 -12.76 -1.71
N CYS A 165 -2.87 -11.45 -1.83
CA CYS A 165 -3.54 -10.62 -0.86
C CYS A 165 -4.89 -10.20 -1.46
N LYS A 166 -5.99 -10.73 -0.92
CA LYS A 166 -7.36 -10.44 -1.40
C LYS A 166 -7.71 -8.95 -1.42
N THR A 167 -6.97 -8.12 -0.69
CA THR A 167 -7.19 -6.67 -0.59
C THR A 167 -6.31 -5.86 -1.53
N ARG A 168 -5.42 -6.48 -2.31
CA ARG A 168 -4.51 -5.78 -3.24
C ARG A 168 -4.53 -6.43 -4.61
N TRP A 169 -5.13 -5.79 -5.61
CA TRP A 169 -5.24 -6.35 -6.96
C TRP A 169 -3.86 -6.61 -7.59
N VAL A 170 -2.88 -5.77 -7.27
CA VAL A 170 -1.49 -5.94 -7.72
C VAL A 170 -0.90 -7.29 -7.27
N SER A 171 -1.34 -7.83 -6.13
CA SER A 171 -0.89 -9.15 -5.67
C SER A 171 -1.38 -10.27 -6.58
N LEU A 172 -2.58 -10.15 -7.16
CA LEU A 172 -3.10 -11.09 -8.14
C LEU A 172 -2.23 -11.09 -9.39
N HIS A 173 -1.94 -9.91 -9.96
CA HIS A 173 -1.06 -9.81 -11.13
C HIS A 173 0.32 -10.42 -10.86
N ARG A 174 0.95 -10.07 -9.73
CA ARG A 174 2.28 -10.59 -9.35
C ARG A 174 2.30 -12.11 -9.22
N VAL A 175 1.28 -12.69 -8.59
CA VAL A 175 1.25 -14.15 -8.42
C VAL A 175 0.90 -14.86 -9.73
N SER A 176 0.02 -14.29 -10.56
CA SER A 176 -0.28 -14.81 -11.90
C SER A 176 0.95 -14.83 -12.78
N LYS A 177 1.69 -13.72 -12.84
CA LYS A 177 2.95 -13.61 -13.57
C LYS A 177 3.96 -14.65 -13.08
N TRP A 178 4.17 -14.74 -11.76
CA TRP A 178 5.09 -15.72 -11.19
C TRP A 178 4.70 -17.16 -11.52
N LEU A 179 3.42 -17.50 -11.46
CA LEU A 179 2.92 -18.83 -11.80
C LEU A 179 3.13 -19.15 -13.28
N MET A 180 2.95 -18.17 -14.17
CA MET A 180 3.22 -18.34 -15.61
C MET A 180 4.71 -18.51 -15.89
N ASP A 181 5.56 -17.66 -15.29
CA ASP A 181 7.02 -17.71 -15.45
C ASP A 181 7.63 -19.04 -14.95
N ASN A 182 6.94 -19.74 -14.06
CA ASN A 182 7.41 -20.99 -13.45
C ASN A 182 6.46 -22.18 -13.70
N LYS A 183 5.56 -22.06 -14.69
CA LYS A 183 4.51 -23.05 -14.97
C LYS A 183 5.05 -24.47 -15.06
N VAL A 184 6.10 -24.70 -15.84
CA VAL A 184 6.69 -26.03 -16.06
C VAL A 184 7.15 -26.64 -14.75
N SER A 185 7.95 -25.91 -13.98
CA SER A 185 8.48 -26.39 -12.69
C SER A 185 7.39 -26.60 -11.64
N VAL A 186 6.38 -25.72 -11.59
CA VAL A 186 5.22 -25.88 -10.70
C VAL A 186 4.42 -27.12 -11.07
N THR A 187 4.13 -27.34 -12.35
CA THR A 187 3.41 -28.53 -12.83
C THR A 187 4.18 -29.81 -12.56
N GLN A 188 5.50 -29.84 -12.83
CA GLN A 188 6.36 -31.01 -12.56
C GLN A 188 6.31 -31.40 -11.07
N ASN A 189 6.46 -30.40 -10.20
CA ASN A 189 6.41 -30.60 -8.75
C ASN A 189 5.02 -31.12 -8.32
N LEU A 190 3.93 -30.54 -8.81
CA LEU A 190 2.57 -30.99 -8.50
C LEU A 190 2.29 -32.44 -8.94
N ILE A 191 2.79 -32.84 -10.12
CA ILE A 191 2.70 -34.23 -10.59
C ILE A 191 3.44 -35.17 -9.63
N SER A 192 4.62 -34.78 -9.17
CA SER A 192 5.43 -35.61 -8.28
C SER A 192 4.95 -35.67 -6.83
N THR A 193 4.25 -34.65 -6.33
CA THR A 193 3.94 -34.53 -4.90
C THR A 193 2.45 -34.57 -4.55
N SER A 194 1.54 -34.07 -5.39
CA SER A 194 0.09 -34.11 -5.12
C SER A 194 -0.77 -33.61 -6.28
N SER A 195 -1.50 -34.52 -6.93
CA SER A 195 -2.42 -34.20 -8.04
C SER A 195 -3.64 -33.38 -7.62
N GLN A 196 -4.08 -33.45 -6.35
CA GLN A 196 -5.31 -32.76 -5.89
C GLN A 196 -5.20 -31.22 -5.90
N TYR A 197 -3.98 -30.68 -5.88
CA TYR A 197 -3.73 -29.23 -5.96
C TYR A 197 -3.37 -28.79 -7.38
N ALA A 198 -3.26 -29.73 -8.33
CA ALA A 198 -2.91 -29.42 -9.71
C ALA A 198 -4.08 -28.71 -10.42
N PRO A 199 -3.89 -27.49 -10.93
CA PRO A 199 -4.92 -26.84 -11.72
C PRO A 199 -5.12 -27.54 -13.07
N SER A 200 -6.34 -27.47 -13.59
CA SER A 200 -6.66 -27.96 -14.94
C SER A 200 -5.98 -27.14 -16.03
N ALA A 201 -5.90 -27.69 -17.25
CA ALA A 201 -5.38 -26.95 -18.41
C ALA A 201 -6.20 -25.67 -18.69
N GLN A 202 -7.52 -25.75 -18.54
CA GLN A 202 -8.42 -24.59 -18.67
C GLN A 202 -8.10 -23.52 -17.63
N TRP A 203 -7.76 -23.91 -16.39
CA TRP A 203 -7.37 -22.96 -15.35
C TRP A 203 -6.08 -22.21 -15.72
N TRP A 204 -5.07 -22.90 -16.26
CA TRP A 204 -3.84 -22.26 -16.75
C TRP A 204 -4.10 -21.31 -17.92
N PHE A 205 -5.01 -21.67 -18.82
CA PHE A 205 -5.41 -20.79 -19.92
C PHE A 205 -6.08 -19.51 -19.41
N LEU A 206 -6.98 -19.63 -18.42
CA LEU A 206 -7.55 -18.45 -17.75
C LEU A 206 -6.46 -17.62 -17.11
N LEU A 207 -5.53 -18.21 -16.35
CA LEU A 207 -4.43 -17.49 -15.70
C LEU A 207 -3.60 -16.68 -16.72
N CYS A 208 -3.31 -17.25 -17.88
CA CYS A 208 -2.55 -16.59 -18.95
C CYS A 208 -3.21 -15.31 -19.47
N LYS A 209 -4.55 -15.20 -19.41
CA LYS A 209 -5.25 -13.96 -19.80
C LYS A 209 -5.06 -12.82 -18.80
N TYR A 210 -4.60 -13.12 -17.59
CA TYR A 210 -4.47 -12.16 -16.48
C TYR A 210 -3.03 -12.01 -15.96
N ALA A 211 -2.04 -12.60 -16.65
CA ALA A 211 -0.62 -12.55 -16.31
C ALA A 211 0.14 -11.58 -17.21
#